data_AF-A0A183NTA6-F1
#
_entry.id   AF-A0A183NTA6-F1
#
_cell.length_a   1.000
_cell.length_b   1.000
_cell.length_c   1.000
_cell.angle_alpha   90.00
_cell.angle_beta   90.00
_cell.angle_gamma   90.00
#
_symmetry.space_group_name_H-M   'P 1'
#
loop_
_entity.id
_entity.type
_entity.pdbx_description
1 polymer ?
#
loop_
_entity_poly.entity_id
_entity_poly.type
_entity_poly.pdbx_seq_one_letter_code
_entity_poly.pdbx_strand_id
1 'polypeptide(L)'
;MVVGGSQQETLDPGFVLLRTHMANIVFVVLFSIEMLIKMYSLGIRCYFDFMFNRFDFFVVICSIIEVVLIQTKVMPPLGVSVLRCARLLRVFKVTRYWSSLRNLVGSLLASLKSIVSLLVLLFLFIVIFALLGMQLFGGRFNFPREEKPRSNFDSFYQSLITVFQILE
;
A
#
# COMPACT_ATOMS: atom_id res chain seq x y z
N MET A 1 14.17 -40.08 -33.04
CA MET A 1 14.62 -39.61 -31.70
C MET A 1 14.08 -38.20 -31.53
N VAL A 2 12.96 -38.04 -30.79
CA VAL A 2 12.92 -37.51 -29.40
C VAL A 2 13.39 -36.05 -29.34
N VAL A 3 12.71 -35.02 -28.84
CA VAL A 3 11.35 -34.70 -28.29
C VAL A 3 11.45 -33.21 -27.93
N GLY A 4 10.33 -32.47 -27.96
CA GLY A 4 10.11 -31.41 -26.97
C GLY A 4 10.63 -30.00 -27.27
N GLY A 5 10.16 -29.37 -28.35
CA GLY A 5 10.16 -27.91 -28.49
C GLY A 5 8.80 -27.35 -28.07
N SER A 6 8.74 -26.75 -26.88
CA SER A 6 7.57 -26.17 -26.21
C SER A 6 6.63 -25.37 -27.11
N GLN A 7 5.43 -25.93 -27.33
CA GLN A 7 4.23 -25.18 -27.70
C GLN A 7 3.97 -24.10 -26.65
N GLN A 8 4.40 -22.88 -26.92
CA GLN A 8 3.84 -21.72 -26.26
C GLN A 8 2.49 -21.46 -26.93
N GLU A 9 1.47 -22.20 -26.48
CA GLU A 9 0.07 -21.99 -26.87
C GLU A 9 -0.25 -20.50 -26.70
N THR A 10 -0.44 -19.81 -27.81
CA THR A 10 -1.07 -18.50 -27.87
C THR A 10 -2.52 -18.70 -27.46
N LEU A 11 -2.76 -18.80 -26.15
CA LEU A 11 -4.09 -18.83 -25.56
C LEU A 11 -4.83 -17.58 -26.04
N ASP A 12 -5.98 -17.77 -26.69
CA ASP A 12 -6.83 -16.68 -27.16
C ASP A 12 -7.01 -15.62 -26.05
N PRO A 13 -6.85 -14.32 -26.37
CA PRO A 13 -6.97 -13.25 -25.38
C PRO A 13 -8.32 -13.30 -24.64
N GLY A 14 -9.38 -13.79 -25.27
CA GLY A 14 -10.68 -14.03 -24.62
C GLY A 14 -10.65 -15.15 -23.56
N PHE A 15 -9.92 -16.25 -23.81
CA PHE A 15 -9.83 -17.39 -22.90
C PHE A 15 -9.01 -17.06 -21.64
N VAL A 16 -7.89 -16.34 -21.79
CA VAL A 16 -7.08 -15.90 -20.63
C VAL A 16 -7.84 -14.91 -19.76
N LEU A 17 -8.61 -14.00 -20.36
CA LEU A 17 -9.45 -13.08 -19.60
C LEU A 17 -10.55 -13.83 -18.83
N LEU A 18 -11.27 -14.74 -19.49
CA LEU A 18 -12.29 -15.57 -18.83
C LEU A 18 -11.72 -16.34 -17.63
N ARG A 19 -10.55 -16.98 -17.80
CA ARG A 19 -9.88 -17.73 -16.73
C ARG A 19 -9.51 -16.84 -15.54
N THR A 20 -8.95 -15.66 -15.79
CA THR A 20 -8.58 -14.73 -14.71
C THR A 20 -9.80 -14.17 -13.97
N HIS A 21 -10.91 -13.91 -14.67
CA HIS A 21 -12.16 -13.47 -14.06
C HIS A 21 -12.79 -14.55 -13.18
N MET A 22 -12.88 -15.80 -13.68
CA MET A 22 -13.40 -16.94 -12.92
C MET A 22 -12.55 -17.18 -11.66
N ALA A 23 -11.22 -17.19 -11.79
CA ALA A 23 -10.32 -17.36 -10.66
C ALA A 23 -10.51 -16.25 -9.61
N ASN A 24 -10.61 -14.99 -10.03
CA ASN A 24 -10.77 -13.86 -9.12
C ASN A 24 -12.06 -13.97 -8.29
N ILE A 25 -13.18 -14.34 -8.92
CA ILE A 25 -14.47 -14.52 -8.24
C ILE A 25 -14.40 -15.69 -7.26
N VAL A 26 -13.87 -16.84 -7.67
CA VAL A 26 -13.72 -18.02 -6.81
C VAL A 26 -12.87 -17.70 -5.58
N PHE A 27 -11.74 -16.99 -5.76
CA PHE A 27 -10.90 -16.55 -4.65
C PHE A 27 -11.65 -15.64 -3.68
N VAL A 28 -12.39 -14.63 -4.19
CA VAL A 28 -13.14 -13.71 -3.31
C VAL A 28 -14.21 -14.45 -2.50
N VAL A 29 -14.92 -15.40 -3.11
CA VAL A 29 -15.93 -16.21 -2.42
C VAL A 29 -15.29 -17.10 -1.36
N LEU A 30 -14.21 -17.81 -1.69
CA LEU A 30 -13.46 -18.64 -0.74
C LEU A 30 -12.94 -17.82 0.45
N PHE A 31 -12.33 -16.66 0.18
CA PHE A 31 -11.83 -15.78 1.24
C PHE A 31 -12.94 -15.19 2.10
N SER A 32 -14.10 -14.90 1.52
CA SER A 32 -15.26 -14.42 2.26
C SER A 32 -15.78 -15.50 3.21
N ILE A 33 -15.87 -16.76 2.74
CA ILE A 33 -16.29 -17.90 3.57
C ILE A 33 -15.28 -18.17 4.70
N GLU A 34 -13.98 -18.21 4.39
CA GLU A 34 -12.93 -18.40 5.40
C GLU A 34 -13.01 -17.33 6.50
N MET A 35 -13.25 -16.08 6.11
CA MET A 35 -13.38 -14.96 7.03
C MET A 35 -14.64 -15.10 7.91
N LEU A 36 -15.80 -15.41 7.30
CA LEU A 36 -17.04 -15.64 8.03
C LEU A 36 -16.88 -16.76 9.06
N ILE A 37 -16.25 -17.89 8.69
CA ILE A 37 -15.99 -19.01 9.61
C ILE A 37 -15.11 -18.55 10.79
N LYS A 38 -14.03 -17.80 10.53
CA LYS A 38 -13.16 -17.26 11.58
C LYS A 38 -13.90 -16.27 12.51
N MET A 39 -14.78 -15.46 11.96
CA MET A 39 -15.59 -14.51 12.72
C MET A 39 -16.62 -15.21 13.63
N TYR A 40 -17.27 -16.27 13.12
CA TYR A 40 -18.18 -17.09 13.92
C TYR A 40 -17.45 -17.90 15.00
N SER A 41 -16.25 -18.41 14.72
CA SER A 41 -15.50 -19.25 15.66
C SER A 41 -14.84 -18.49 16.82
N LEU A 42 -14.37 -17.24 16.62
CA LEU A 42 -13.74 -16.45 17.68
C LEU A 42 -14.69 -15.50 18.43
N GLY A 43 -15.89 -15.25 17.91
CA GLY A 43 -16.82 -14.25 18.45
C GLY A 43 -16.44 -12.81 18.09
N ILE A 44 -17.44 -11.98 17.79
CA ILE A 44 -17.27 -10.63 17.22
C ILE A 44 -16.38 -9.71 18.07
N ARG A 45 -16.42 -9.79 19.41
CA ARG A 45 -15.61 -8.92 20.29
C ARG A 45 -14.15 -9.32 20.35
N CYS A 46 -13.84 -10.62 20.46
CA CYS A 46 -12.46 -11.12 20.49
C CYS A 46 -11.79 -10.99 19.10
N TYR A 47 -12.59 -10.96 18.03
CA TYR A 47 -12.12 -10.79 16.65
C TYR A 47 -11.49 -9.41 16.39
N PHE A 48 -12.01 -8.34 16.99
CA PHE A 48 -11.54 -6.97 16.75
C PHE A 48 -10.30 -6.57 17.57
N ASP A 49 -10.02 -7.25 18.69
CA ASP A 49 -8.82 -7.00 19.51
C ASP A 49 -7.52 -7.51 18.85
N PHE A 50 -7.61 -8.57 18.03
CA PHE A 50 -6.45 -9.06 17.29
C PHE A 50 -6.21 -8.22 16.02
N MET A 51 -5.14 -7.41 16.02
CA MET A 51 -4.66 -6.60 14.88
C MET A 51 -4.65 -7.36 13.54
N PHE A 52 -4.28 -8.64 13.57
CA PHE A 52 -4.23 -9.48 12.39
C PHE A 52 -5.61 -9.81 11.80
N ASN A 53 -6.65 -9.94 12.62
CA ASN A 53 -8.02 -10.18 12.15
C ASN A 53 -8.67 -8.91 11.58
N ARG A 54 -8.38 -7.74 12.16
CA ARG A 54 -8.80 -6.45 11.58
C ARG A 54 -8.20 -6.23 10.19
N PHE A 55 -6.95 -6.61 10.00
CA PHE A 55 -6.31 -6.58 8.68
C PHE A 55 -7.00 -7.54 7.70
N ASP A 56 -7.38 -8.74 8.13
CA ASP A 56 -8.11 -9.70 7.29
C ASP A 56 -9.41 -9.14 6.72
N PHE A 57 -10.20 -8.50 7.58
CA PHE A 57 -11.47 -7.88 7.21
C PHE A 57 -11.28 -6.78 6.17
N PHE A 58 -10.28 -5.92 6.37
CA PHE A 58 -9.95 -4.87 5.42
C PHE A 58 -9.57 -5.44 4.04
N VAL A 59 -8.73 -6.49 4.01
CA VAL A 59 -8.33 -7.12 2.75
C VAL A 59 -9.51 -7.76 2.02
N VAL A 60 -10.44 -8.39 2.75
CA VAL A 60 -11.66 -8.97 2.14
C VAL A 60 -12.55 -7.87 1.56
N ILE A 61 -12.78 -6.77 2.28
CA ILE A 61 -13.56 -5.62 1.77
C ILE A 61 -12.91 -5.02 0.53
N CYS A 62 -11.60 -4.74 0.56
CA CYS A 62 -10.87 -4.24 -0.60
C CYS A 62 -10.97 -5.19 -1.80
N SER A 63 -10.96 -6.50 -1.57
CA SER A 63 -11.09 -7.51 -2.63
C SER A 63 -12.49 -7.55 -3.24
N ILE A 64 -13.54 -7.38 -2.43
CA ILE A 64 -14.93 -7.26 -2.91
C ILE A 64 -15.08 -5.98 -3.74
N ILE A 65 -14.58 -4.85 -3.23
CA ILE A 65 -14.58 -3.57 -3.95
C ILE A 65 -13.87 -3.73 -5.29
N GLU A 66 -12.66 -4.33 -5.32
CA GLU A 66 -11.90 -4.58 -6.55
C GLU A 66 -12.75 -5.30 -7.62
N VAL A 67 -13.46 -6.37 -7.24
CA VAL A 67 -14.30 -7.15 -8.17
C VAL A 67 -15.48 -6.34 -8.68
N VAL A 68 -16.19 -5.63 -7.80
CA VAL A 68 -17.34 -4.78 -8.18
C VAL A 68 -16.92 -3.66 -9.12
N LEU A 69 -15.77 -3.03 -8.83
CA LEU A 69 -15.24 -1.93 -9.61
C LEU A 69 -14.80 -2.41 -11.02
N ILE A 70 -14.25 -3.62 -11.13
CA ILE A 70 -13.90 -4.23 -12.43
C ILE A 70 -15.16 -4.54 -13.24
N GLN A 71 -16.21 -5.09 -12.61
CA GLN A 71 -17.44 -5.45 -13.31
C GLN A 71 -18.21 -4.23 -13.83
N THR A 72 -18.21 -3.15 -13.08
CA THR A 72 -18.93 -1.93 -13.45
C THR A 72 -18.20 -1.09 -14.52
N LYS A 73 -16.95 -1.41 -14.87
CA LYS A 73 -16.10 -0.71 -15.87
C LYS A 73 -15.98 0.82 -15.65
N VAL A 74 -16.34 1.34 -14.48
CA VAL A 74 -16.40 2.80 -14.19
C VAL A 74 -15.02 3.37 -13.81
N MET A 75 -13.91 2.81 -14.30
CA MET A 75 -12.59 3.17 -13.75
C MET A 75 -11.89 4.31 -14.48
N PRO A 76 -11.54 5.39 -13.75
CA PRO A 76 -10.50 6.33 -14.20
C PRO A 76 -9.11 5.66 -14.17
N PRO A 77 -8.11 6.21 -14.88
CA PRO A 77 -6.76 5.63 -14.96
C PRO A 77 -6.07 5.42 -13.60
N LEU A 78 -6.42 6.23 -12.59
CA LEU A 78 -5.94 6.07 -11.21
C LEU A 78 -6.47 4.77 -10.55
N GLY A 79 -7.66 4.31 -10.93
CA GLY A 79 -8.26 3.08 -10.42
C GLY A 79 -7.41 1.85 -10.75
N VAL A 80 -6.80 1.81 -11.95
CA VAL A 80 -5.98 0.68 -12.41
C VAL A 80 -4.73 0.49 -11.54
N SER A 81 -4.11 1.57 -11.06
CA SER A 81 -2.97 1.50 -10.14
C SER A 81 -3.39 0.99 -8.76
N VAL A 82 -4.54 1.46 -8.26
CA VAL A 82 -5.08 1.01 -6.98
C VAL A 82 -5.47 -0.47 -7.01
N LEU A 83 -6.07 -0.96 -8.10
CA LEU A 83 -6.35 -2.39 -8.26
C LEU A 83 -5.09 -3.25 -8.22
N ARG A 84 -3.99 -2.78 -8.82
CA ARG A 84 -2.69 -3.48 -8.75
C ARG A 84 -2.19 -3.58 -7.32
N CYS A 85 -2.30 -2.51 -6.53
CA CYS A 85 -1.96 -2.54 -5.11
C CYS A 85 -2.89 -3.45 -4.29
N ALA A 86 -4.20 -3.47 -4.59
CA ALA A 86 -5.15 -4.35 -3.91
C ALA A 86 -4.79 -5.84 -4.07
N ARG A 87 -4.24 -6.23 -5.23
CA ARG A 87 -3.74 -7.60 -5.43
C ARG A 87 -2.56 -7.94 -4.53
N LEU A 88 -1.67 -6.98 -4.22
CA LEU A 88 -0.56 -7.18 -3.28
C LEU A 88 -1.09 -7.49 -1.87
N LEU A 89 -2.21 -6.89 -1.46
CA LEU A 89 -2.86 -7.17 -0.17
C LEU A 89 -3.31 -8.64 -0.06
N ARG A 90 -3.74 -9.26 -1.16
CA ARG A 90 -4.11 -10.68 -1.18
C ARG A 90 -2.90 -11.59 -1.05
N VAL A 91 -1.80 -11.28 -1.73
CA VAL A 91 -0.52 -11.99 -1.55
C VAL A 91 -0.03 -11.84 -0.11
N PHE A 92 -0.29 -10.70 0.52
CA PHE A 92 -0.01 -10.47 1.93
C PHE A 92 -0.80 -11.42 2.86
N LYS A 93 -1.94 -11.99 2.46
CA LYS A 93 -2.62 -13.02 3.28
C LYS A 93 -1.78 -14.29 3.43
N VAL A 94 -1.01 -14.69 2.40
CA VAL A 94 -0.10 -15.85 2.46
C VAL A 94 0.89 -15.70 3.62
N THR A 95 1.33 -14.47 3.88
CA THR A 95 2.27 -14.17 4.97
C THR A 95 1.70 -14.48 6.36
N ARG A 96 0.38 -14.52 6.52
CA ARG A 96 -0.27 -14.88 7.78
C ARG A 96 -0.34 -16.39 8.04
N TYR A 97 -0.34 -17.22 7.00
CA TYR A 97 -0.33 -18.68 7.16
C TYR A 97 1.04 -19.17 7.65
N TRP A 98 2.09 -18.42 7.33
CA TRP A 98 3.45 -18.70 7.74
C TRP A 98 3.68 -18.13 9.14
N SER A 99 3.61 -18.97 10.17
CA SER A 99 3.78 -18.57 11.57
C SER A 99 5.06 -17.78 11.81
N SER A 100 6.17 -18.15 11.16
CA SER A 100 7.44 -17.43 11.21
C SER A 100 7.35 -16.01 10.66
N LEU A 101 6.67 -15.81 9.53
CA LEU A 101 6.55 -14.49 8.90
C LEU A 101 5.56 -13.60 9.66
N ARG A 102 4.47 -14.18 10.20
CA ARG A 102 3.55 -13.47 11.10
C ARG A 102 4.28 -12.94 12.33
N ASN A 103 5.12 -13.76 12.95
CA ASN A 103 5.91 -13.35 14.11
C ASN A 103 6.94 -12.27 13.74
N LEU A 104 7.59 -12.38 12.57
CA LEU A 104 8.50 -11.36 12.06
C LEU A 104 7.80 -10.00 11.87
N VAL A 105 6.64 -9.99 11.20
CA VAL A 105 5.84 -8.76 10.98
C VAL A 105 5.38 -8.17 12.32
N GLY A 106 4.97 -9.02 13.27
CA GLY A 106 4.61 -8.59 14.63
C GLY A 106 5.78 -7.90 15.34
N SER A 107 6.97 -8.51 15.31
CA SER A 107 8.19 -7.94 15.88
C SER A 107 8.60 -6.64 15.16
N LEU A 108 8.46 -6.58 13.83
CA LEU A 108 8.72 -5.37 13.06
C LEU A 108 7.80 -4.23 13.50
N LEU A 109 6.49 -4.49 13.60
CA LEU A 109 5.51 -3.48 14.04
C LEU A 109 5.75 -3.02 15.48
N ALA A 110 6.14 -3.93 16.37
CA ALA A 110 6.51 -3.59 17.75
C ALA A 110 7.74 -2.69 17.79
N SER A 111 8.79 -3.00 17.03
CA SER A 111 9.99 -2.17 16.90
C SER A 111 9.68 -0.83 16.23
N LEU A 112 8.83 -0.81 15.20
CA LEU A 112 8.37 0.42 14.55
C LEU A 112 7.66 1.33 15.55
N LYS A 113 6.83 0.79 16.45
CA LYS A 113 6.17 1.62 17.48
C LYS A 113 7.18 2.39 18.35
N SER A 114 8.33 1.77 18.66
CA SER A 114 9.42 2.45 19.38
C SER A 114 10.09 3.51 18.50
N ILE A 115 10.42 3.16 17.26
CA ILE A 115 11.06 4.05 16.27
C ILE A 115 10.16 5.25 15.92
N VAL A 116 8.83 5.09 15.93
CA VAL A 116 7.88 6.17 15.66
C VAL A 116 8.08 7.34 16.61
N SER A 117 8.41 7.11 17.89
CA SER A 117 8.71 8.19 18.82
C SER A 117 9.91 9.04 18.36
N LEU A 118 10.96 8.36 17.89
CA LEU A 118 12.15 9.01 17.34
C LEU A 118 11.85 9.72 16.01
N LEU A 119 11.04 9.10 15.13
CA LEU A 119 10.63 9.72 13.87
C LEU A 119 9.76 10.96 14.09
N VAL A 120 8.90 10.96 15.11
CA VAL A 120 8.10 12.15 15.47
C VAL A 120 9.00 13.26 15.98
N LEU A 121 10.01 12.95 16.81
CA LEU A 121 11.00 13.92 17.25
C LEU A 121 11.82 14.47 16.08
N LEU A 122 12.27 13.61 15.17
CA LEU A 122 12.98 13.98 13.95
C LEU A 122 12.11 14.87 13.05
N PHE A 123 10.83 14.51 12.89
CA PHE A 123 9.87 15.30 12.11
C PHE A 123 9.65 16.68 12.74
N LEU A 124 9.54 16.76 14.07
CA LEU A 124 9.44 18.04 14.78
C LEU A 124 10.68 18.90 14.55
N PHE A 125 11.87 18.30 14.61
CA PHE A 125 13.13 18.99 14.30
C PHE A 125 13.12 19.54 12.87
N ILE A 126 12.76 18.72 11.88
CA ILE A 126 12.65 19.16 10.48
C ILE A 126 11.67 20.33 10.33
N VAL A 127 10.52 20.30 11.02
CA VAL A 127 9.54 21.40 10.99
C VAL A 127 10.12 22.70 11.56
N ILE A 128 10.88 22.65 12.65
CA ILE A 128 11.53 23.84 13.23
C ILE A 128 12.51 24.46 12.23
N PHE A 129 13.37 23.65 11.62
CA PHE A 129 14.33 24.12 10.62
C PHE A 129 13.66 24.59 9.32
N ALA A 130 12.57 23.96 8.89
CA ALA A 130 11.80 24.39 7.74
C ALA A 130 11.18 25.77 7.97
N LEU A 131 10.56 26.01 9.13
CA LEU A 131 9.98 27.30 9.49
C LEU A 131 11.06 28.39 9.65
N LEU A 132 12.19 28.05 10.26
CA LEU A 132 13.33 28.97 10.38
C LEU A 132 13.90 29.31 9.00
N GLY A 133 14.03 28.33 8.11
CA GLY A 133 14.45 28.54 6.73
C GLY A 133 13.48 29.41 5.93
N MET A 134 12.17 29.25 6.15
CA MET A 134 11.15 30.15 5.57
C MET A 134 11.26 31.58 6.10
N GLN A 135 11.56 31.78 7.38
CA GLN A 135 11.70 33.13 7.95
C GLN A 135 13.00 33.83 7.48
N LEU A 136 14.09 33.08 7.32
CA LEU A 136 15.38 33.63 6.89
C LEU A 136 15.48 33.82 5.37
N PHE A 137 14.94 32.87 4.61
CA PHE A 137 15.15 32.77 3.16
C PHE A 137 13.86 32.83 2.33
N GLY A 138 12.68 32.85 2.96
CA GLY A 138 11.40 32.92 2.26
C GLY A 138 11.25 34.22 1.48
N GLY A 139 10.93 34.10 0.18
CA GLY A 139 10.73 35.25 -0.70
C GLY A 139 12.01 35.98 -1.13
N ARG A 140 13.20 35.55 -0.66
CA ARG A 140 14.49 36.17 -1.02
C ARG A 140 15.10 35.61 -2.32
N PHE A 141 14.61 34.47 -2.81
CA PHE A 141 15.08 33.82 -4.04
C PHE A 141 14.28 34.17 -5.30
N ASN A 142 13.56 35.30 -5.31
CA ASN A 142 12.79 35.73 -6.47
C ASN A 142 13.67 36.56 -7.43
N PHE A 143 14.69 35.94 -8.03
CA PHE A 143 15.54 36.60 -9.01
C PHE A 143 14.83 36.66 -10.37
N PRO A 144 14.61 37.84 -10.97
CA PRO A 144 13.82 37.99 -12.19
C PRO A 144 14.49 37.44 -13.47
N ARG A 145 15.68 36.83 -13.37
CA ARG A 145 16.50 36.43 -14.53
C ARG A 145 16.95 34.96 -14.53
N GLU A 146 16.60 34.18 -13.50
CA GLU A 146 16.95 32.75 -13.39
C GLU A 146 15.71 31.92 -13.08
N GLU A 147 15.69 30.68 -13.56
CA GLU A 147 14.63 29.71 -13.23
C GLU A 147 14.65 29.43 -11.72
N LYS A 148 13.47 29.42 -11.08
CA LYS A 148 13.38 29.19 -9.63
C LYS A 148 14.02 27.84 -9.27
N PRO A 149 14.99 27.81 -8.33
CA PRO A 149 15.61 26.56 -7.92
C PRO A 149 14.57 25.62 -7.30
N ARG A 150 14.67 24.32 -7.63
CA ARG A 150 13.72 23.29 -7.15
C ARG A 150 13.78 23.08 -5.64
N SER A 151 14.87 23.48 -5.00
CA SER A 151 15.04 23.53 -3.56
C SER A 151 14.91 24.98 -3.11
N ASN A 152 13.78 25.34 -2.49
CA ASN A 152 13.50 26.70 -2.04
C ASN A 152 12.65 26.70 -0.77
N PHE A 153 12.64 27.85 -0.08
CA PHE A 153 11.94 28.07 1.17
C PHE A 153 10.68 28.95 1.01
N ASP A 154 10.10 28.98 -0.20
CA ASP A 154 8.95 29.85 -0.49
C ASP A 154 7.62 29.23 -0.04
N SER A 155 7.56 27.91 0.11
CA SER A 155 6.37 27.17 0.54
C SER A 155 6.72 26.15 1.62
N PHE A 156 5.81 25.96 2.57
CA PHE A 156 6.01 25.03 3.69
C PHE A 156 6.39 23.62 3.23
N TYR A 157 5.67 23.07 2.26
CA TYR A 157 5.96 21.73 1.72
C TYR A 157 7.35 21.65 1.05
N GLN A 158 7.73 22.68 0.31
CA GLN A 158 9.02 22.72 -0.38
C GLN A 158 10.18 22.91 0.60
N SER A 159 10.01 23.77 1.61
CA SER A 159 10.97 23.94 2.70
C SER A 159 11.19 22.65 3.50
N LEU A 160 10.13 21.85 3.70
CA LEU A 160 10.21 20.58 4.41
C LEU A 160 11.04 19.55 3.62
N ILE A 161 10.81 19.45 2.31
CA ILE A 161 11.61 18.58 1.42
C ILE A 161 13.06 19.08 1.34
N THR A 162 13.28 20.39 1.24
CA THR A 162 14.62 20.98 1.20
C THR A 162 15.41 20.68 2.47
N VAL A 163 14.81 20.84 3.66
CA VAL A 163 15.48 20.50 4.93
C VAL A 163 15.75 19.01 5.04
N PHE A 164 14.80 18.17 4.59
CA PHE A 164 15.03 16.73 4.53
C PHE A 164 16.23 16.37 3.64
N GLN A 165 16.35 16.99 2.45
CA GLN A 165 17.47 16.80 1.53
C GLN A 165 18.81 17.30 2.07
N ILE A 166 18.83 18.26 3.00
CA ILE A 166 20.05 18.75 3.65
C ILE A 166 20.49 17.82 4.80
N LEU A 167 19.53 17.12 5.41
CA LEU A 167 19.75 16.23 6.55
C LEU A 167 20.19 14.81 6.14
N GLU A 168 19.77 14.36 4.96
CA GLU A 168 20.24 13.13 4.30
C GLU A 168 21.65 13.30 3.72
#